data_AF-A0A1S3GLX2-F1
#
_entry.id   AF-A0A1S3GLX2-F1
#
_cell.length_a   1.000
_cell.length_b   1.000
_cell.length_c   1.000
_cell.angle_alpha   90.00
_cell.angle_beta   90.00
_cell.angle_gamma   90.00
#
_symmetry.space_group_name_H-M   'P 1'
#
loop_
_entity.id
_entity.type
_entity.pdbx_description
1 polymer ?
#
loop_
_entity_poly.entity_id
_entity_poly.type
_entity_poly.pdbx_seq_one_letter_code
_entity_poly.pdbx_strand_id
1 'polypeptide(L)'
;MQPTRPNSSSLQILLLLLFLFRSGFQAPTTLQDTTQPPSNSKPVNCSLFVIELEYLLDNKFTEPIISEFELQLMDTSLLKPNLCAFLEAAKTLNDVTNIKIRKNLEILRQCLPEPTPLLMGGPIFITEDDPNDFRKKLKSFI
;
A
#
# COMPACT_ATOMS: atom_id res chain seq x y z
N MET A 1 -4.25 -25.21 24.83
CA MET A 1 -4.08 -23.78 24.48
C MET A 1 -3.35 -23.73 23.16
N GLN A 2 -4.06 -23.45 22.07
CA GLN A 2 -3.48 -23.38 20.73
C GLN A 2 -2.87 -21.97 20.58
N PRO A 3 -1.63 -21.82 20.09
CA PRO A 3 -1.07 -20.50 19.84
C PRO A 3 -1.87 -19.84 18.72
N THR A 4 -2.42 -18.66 19.01
CA THR A 4 -3.06 -17.78 18.03
C THR A 4 -2.02 -17.47 16.96
N ARG A 5 -2.25 -18.00 15.75
CA ARG A 5 -1.42 -17.67 14.59
C ARG A 5 -1.51 -16.15 14.38
N PRO A 6 -0.40 -15.42 14.24
CA PRO A 6 -0.45 -14.01 13.92
C PRO A 6 -1.21 -13.84 12.60
N ASN A 7 -2.18 -12.94 12.60
CA ASN A 7 -3.01 -12.60 11.45
C ASN A 7 -2.04 -12.09 10.37
N SER A 8 -2.01 -12.71 9.19
CA SER A 8 -1.02 -12.35 8.16
C SER A 8 -1.11 -10.90 7.69
N SER A 9 -2.31 -10.32 7.72
CA SER A 9 -2.54 -8.88 7.49
C SER A 9 -1.73 -8.00 8.45
N SER A 10 -1.59 -8.38 9.72
CA SER A 10 -0.80 -7.61 10.70
C SER A 10 0.70 -7.58 10.37
N LEU A 11 1.22 -8.59 9.68
CA LEU A 11 2.61 -8.61 9.21
C LEU A 11 2.80 -7.75 7.96
N GLN A 12 1.83 -7.71 7.05
CA GLN A 12 1.88 -6.83 5.87
C GLN A 12 1.80 -5.36 6.28
N ILE A 13 0.90 -5.02 7.21
CA ILE A 13 0.80 -3.68 7.80
C ILE A 13 2.12 -3.30 8.43
N LEU A 14 2.71 -4.20 9.22
CA LEU A 14 3.99 -3.94 9.87
C LEU A 14 5.11 -3.71 8.84
N LEU A 15 5.20 -4.54 7.79
CA LEU A 15 6.19 -4.36 6.73
C LEU A 15 6.02 -3.03 6.01
N LEU A 16 4.79 -2.69 5.61
CA LEU A 16 4.46 -1.44 4.96
C LEU A 16 4.82 -0.25 5.86
N LEU A 17 4.42 -0.27 7.13
CA LEU A 17 4.77 0.74 8.11
C LEU A 17 6.29 0.86 8.27
N LEU A 18 7.03 -0.26 8.37
CA LEU A 18 8.49 -0.26 8.47
C LEU A 18 9.16 0.40 7.26
N PHE A 19 8.64 0.16 6.04
CA PHE A 19 9.11 0.86 4.84
C PHE A 19 8.85 2.36 4.93
N LEU A 20 7.64 2.76 5.33
CA LEU A 20 7.27 4.18 5.49
C LEU A 20 8.13 4.89 6.54
N PHE A 21 8.45 4.21 7.65
CA PHE A 21 9.36 4.73 8.66
C PHE A 21 10.79 4.88 8.13
N ARG A 22 11.30 3.91 7.35
CA ARG A 22 12.64 4.01 6.73
C ARG A 22 12.72 5.18 5.73
N SER A 23 11.66 5.44 4.96
CA SER A 23 11.59 6.59 4.04
C SER A 23 11.74 7.92 4.78
N GLY A 24 11.18 8.04 5.99
CA GLY A 24 11.29 9.24 6.84
C GLY A 24 12.65 9.42 7.52
N PHE A 25 13.50 8.39 7.54
CA PHE A 25 14.85 8.43 8.09
C PHE A 25 15.95 8.62 7.03
N GLN A 26 15.61 8.69 5.74
CA GLN A 26 16.55 9.12 4.73
C GLN A 26 16.83 10.61 4.94
N ALA A 27 17.94 10.90 5.63
CA ALA A 27 18.52 12.22 5.67
C ALA A 27 18.59 12.78 4.24
N PRO A 28 18.29 14.07 4.01
CA PRO A 28 18.40 14.66 2.69
C PRO A 28 19.84 14.44 2.24
N THR A 29 20.03 13.54 1.28
CA THR A 29 21.32 13.33 0.64
C THR A 29 21.51 14.57 -0.19
N THR A 30 22.21 15.53 0.41
CA THR A 30 22.62 16.79 -0.20
C THR A 30 23.64 16.48 -1.29
N LEU A 31 23.15 16.07 -2.45
CA LEU A 31 23.86 16.17 -3.71
C LEU A 31 22.98 16.96 -4.68
N GLN A 32 23.11 18.28 -4.53
CA GLN A 32 23.06 19.28 -5.59
C GLN A 32 21.94 19.16 -6.62
N ASP A 33 20.86 19.92 -6.40
CA ASP A 33 20.47 20.87 -7.44
C ASP A 33 19.92 22.17 -6.82
N THR A 34 20.46 23.29 -7.27
CA THR A 34 20.41 24.57 -6.55
C THR A 34 19.27 25.44 -7.07
N THR A 35 18.00 25.00 -7.05
CA THR A 35 16.88 25.88 -7.47
C THR A 35 15.49 25.48 -6.95
N GLN A 36 15.37 24.92 -5.74
CA GLN A 36 14.04 24.67 -5.17
C GLN A 36 13.89 25.34 -3.80
N PRO A 37 12.86 26.18 -3.58
CA PRO A 37 12.66 26.82 -2.29
C PRO A 37 12.41 25.74 -1.22
N PRO A 38 12.79 25.99 0.05
CA PRO A 38 12.55 25.05 1.13
C PRO A 38 11.05 24.81 1.23
N SER A 39 10.61 23.61 0.85
CA SER A 39 9.22 23.23 0.99
C SER A 39 8.89 23.22 2.48
N ASN A 40 8.17 24.25 2.95
CA ASN A 40 7.53 24.31 4.26
C ASN A 40 6.42 23.24 4.43
N SER A 41 6.45 22.16 3.64
CA SER A 41 5.55 21.02 3.80
C SER A 41 5.98 20.22 5.02
N LYS A 42 5.11 20.18 6.05
CA LYS A 42 5.22 19.18 7.11
C LYS A 42 5.44 17.79 6.48
N PRO A 43 6.31 16.95 7.05
CA PRO A 43 6.45 15.57 6.59
C PRO A 43 5.08 14.90 6.62
N VAL A 44 4.66 14.36 5.48
CA VAL A 44 3.40 13.62 5.37
C VAL A 44 3.56 12.34 6.16
N ASN A 45 2.75 12.16 7.21
CA ASN A 45 2.79 10.93 7.99
C ASN A 45 2.03 9.83 7.24
N CYS A 46 2.76 9.10 6.41
CA CYS A 46 2.21 8.07 5.53
C CYS A 46 1.53 6.92 6.28
N SER A 47 1.91 6.66 7.55
CA SER A 47 1.29 5.63 8.38
C SER A 47 -0.20 5.88 8.64
N LEU A 48 -0.63 7.15 8.68
CA LEU A 48 -2.04 7.51 8.88
C LEU A 48 -2.91 7.02 7.72
N PHE A 49 -2.39 7.00 6.50
CA PHE A 49 -3.15 6.56 5.33
C PHE A 49 -3.27 5.04 5.26
N VAL A 50 -2.30 4.29 5.80
CA VAL A 50 -2.42 2.84 5.99
C VAL A 50 -3.52 2.52 6.99
N ILE A 51 -3.50 3.19 8.16
CA ILE A 51 -4.52 3.01 9.21
C ILE A 51 -5.91 3.39 8.69
N GLU A 52 -6.03 4.46 7.92
CA GLU A 52 -7.32 4.85 7.34
C GLU A 52 -7.81 3.82 6.30
N LEU A 53 -6.91 3.24 5.49
CA LEU A 53 -7.28 2.15 4.57
C LEU A 53 -7.77 0.91 5.32
N GLU A 54 -7.07 0.53 6.40
CA GLU A 54 -7.48 -0.58 7.27
C GLU A 54 -8.89 -0.34 7.81
N TYR A 55 -9.16 0.85 8.35
CA TYR A 55 -10.49 1.23 8.83
C TYR A 55 -11.58 1.21 7.73
N LEU A 56 -11.27 1.69 6.52
CA LEU A 56 -12.22 1.69 5.40
C LEU A 56 -12.56 0.27 4.92
N LEU A 57 -11.63 -0.69 5.06
CA LEU A 57 -11.78 -2.07 4.60
C LEU A 57 -12.37 -3.00 5.67
N ASP A 58 -12.02 -2.82 6.94
CA ASP A 58 -12.53 -3.65 8.05
C ASP A 58 -14.01 -3.42 8.34
N ASN A 59 -14.52 -2.21 8.14
CA ASN A 59 -15.94 -1.91 8.37
C ASN A 59 -16.91 -2.62 7.41
N LYS A 60 -16.42 -3.39 6.42
CA LYS A 60 -17.29 -4.02 5.41
C LYS A 60 -17.04 -5.50 5.10
N PHE A 61 -15.96 -6.14 5.57
CA PHE A 61 -15.63 -7.50 5.13
C PHE A 61 -15.08 -8.42 6.23
N THR A 62 -15.82 -9.49 6.49
CA THR A 62 -15.57 -10.50 7.55
C THR A 62 -14.96 -11.81 7.04
N GLU A 63 -14.75 -11.97 5.73
CA GLU A 63 -14.22 -13.23 5.20
C GLU A 63 -12.70 -13.33 5.37
N PRO A 64 -12.16 -14.52 5.73
CA PRO A 64 -10.73 -14.72 5.90
C PRO A 64 -10.01 -14.68 4.54
N ILE A 65 -9.03 -13.79 4.44
CA ILE A 65 -8.37 -13.43 3.17
C ILE A 65 -6.95 -13.98 3.13
N ILE A 66 -6.78 -15.29 2.97
CA ILE A 66 -5.41 -15.82 2.84
C ILE A 66 -5.42 -17.10 2.00
N SER A 67 -4.78 -17.06 0.83
CA SER A 67 -3.91 -18.17 0.40
C SER A 67 -3.19 -17.91 -0.94
N GLU A 68 -3.84 -17.32 -1.95
CA GLU A 68 -3.32 -17.47 -3.33
C GLU A 68 -2.35 -16.36 -3.79
N PHE A 69 -2.51 -15.13 -3.28
CA PHE A 69 -1.71 -13.96 -3.70
C PHE A 69 -0.74 -13.45 -2.62
N GLU A 70 -0.72 -14.08 -1.45
CA GLU A 70 0.03 -13.59 -0.29
C GLU A 70 1.53 -13.44 -0.56
N LEU A 71 2.14 -14.41 -1.24
CA LEU A 71 3.56 -14.36 -1.61
C LEU A 71 3.89 -13.19 -2.54
N GLN A 72 3.00 -12.88 -3.49
CA GLN A 72 3.19 -11.78 -4.44
C GLN A 72 2.99 -10.41 -3.78
N LEU A 73 2.11 -10.32 -2.78
CA LEU A 73 1.86 -9.09 -2.02
C LEU A 73 2.95 -8.83 -0.95
N MET A 74 3.54 -9.89 -0.40
CA MET A 74 4.66 -9.80 0.55
C MET A 74 6.02 -9.50 -0.11
N ASP A 75 6.13 -9.64 -1.43
CA ASP A 75 7.36 -9.31 -2.15
C ASP A 75 7.57 -7.78 -2.15
N THR A 76 8.57 -7.36 -1.38
CA THR A 76 8.93 -5.95 -1.22
C THR A 76 9.39 -5.29 -2.53
N SER A 77 9.90 -6.06 -3.50
CA SER A 77 10.25 -5.54 -4.84
C SER A 77 8.99 -5.18 -5.64
N LEU A 78 7.87 -5.83 -5.33
CA LEU A 78 6.56 -5.61 -5.96
C LEU A 78 5.69 -4.61 -5.20
N LEU A 79 6.15 -4.03 -4.08
CA LEU A 79 5.32 -3.14 -3.25
C LEU A 79 4.74 -1.95 -4.03
N LYS A 80 5.60 -1.21 -4.76
CA LYS A 80 5.17 -0.07 -5.58
C LYS A 80 4.45 -0.51 -6.88
N PRO A 81 4.90 -1.55 -7.61
CA PRO A 81 4.12 -2.13 -8.71
C PRO A 81 2.70 -2.59 -8.32
N ASN A 82 2.55 -3.28 -7.19
CA ASN A 82 1.25 -3.73 -6.67
C ASN A 82 0.37 -2.54 -6.35
N LEU A 83 0.92 -1.50 -5.71
CA LEU A 83 0.19 -0.25 -5.46
C LEU A 83 -0.28 0.43 -6.75
N CYS A 84 0.55 0.44 -7.79
CA CYS A 84 0.15 0.95 -9.11
C CYS A 84 -1.00 0.14 -9.72
N ALA A 85 -0.99 -1.19 -9.59
CA ALA A 85 -2.10 -2.03 -10.04
C ALA A 85 -3.40 -1.70 -9.29
N PHE A 86 -3.35 -1.50 -7.97
CA PHE A 86 -4.51 -1.02 -7.21
C PHE A 86 -5.01 0.35 -7.68
N LEU A 87 -4.12 1.28 -7.99
CA LEU A 87 -4.51 2.60 -8.50
C LEU A 87 -5.18 2.54 -9.87
N GLU A 88 -4.71 1.66 -10.76
CA GLU A 88 -5.34 1.42 -12.05
C GLU A 88 -6.74 0.81 -11.88
N ALA A 89 -6.86 -0.24 -11.07
CA ALA A 89 -8.16 -0.86 -10.78
C ALA A 89 -9.15 0.12 -10.10
N ALA A 90 -8.66 1.01 -9.25
CA ALA A 90 -9.50 2.01 -8.58
C ALA A 90 -10.10 3.06 -9.53
N LYS A 91 -9.65 3.16 -10.79
CA LYS A 91 -10.22 4.12 -11.76
C LYS A 91 -11.66 3.79 -12.16
N THR A 92 -12.03 2.52 -12.16
CA THR A 92 -13.39 2.07 -12.53
C THR A 92 -14.36 2.12 -11.34
N LEU A 93 -13.86 2.32 -10.12
CA LEU A 93 -14.64 2.35 -8.90
C LEU A 93 -15.12 3.77 -8.54
N ASN A 94 -16.43 3.99 -8.52
CA ASN A 94 -17.02 5.34 -8.46
C ASN A 94 -17.77 5.68 -7.15
N ASP A 95 -17.83 4.78 -6.17
CA ASP A 95 -18.47 5.09 -4.89
C ASP A 95 -17.58 5.92 -3.95
N VAL A 96 -18.22 6.61 -2.99
CA VAL A 96 -17.56 7.53 -2.04
C VAL A 96 -16.44 6.86 -1.25
N THR A 97 -16.61 5.58 -0.87
CA THR A 97 -15.58 4.84 -0.13
C THR A 97 -14.38 4.56 -1.04
N ASN A 98 -14.63 4.11 -2.27
CA ASN A 98 -13.57 3.82 -3.24
C ASN A 98 -12.81 5.09 -3.69
N ILE A 99 -13.49 6.25 -3.77
CA ILE A 99 -12.82 7.54 -3.99
C ILE A 99 -11.83 7.87 -2.86
N LYS A 100 -12.21 7.63 -1.59
CA LYS A 100 -11.31 7.84 -0.44
C LYS A 100 -10.14 6.87 -0.46
N ILE A 101 -10.40 5.59 -0.72
CA ILE A 101 -9.36 4.56 -0.88
C ILE A 101 -8.35 5.00 -1.94
N ARG A 102 -8.82 5.41 -3.13
CA ARG A 102 -7.93 5.87 -4.22
C ARG A 102 -7.04 7.03 -3.79
N LYS A 103 -7.58 8.05 -3.10
CA LYS A 103 -6.79 9.17 -2.59
C LYS A 103 -5.69 8.72 -1.63
N ASN A 104 -6.01 7.78 -0.74
CA ASN A 104 -5.03 7.26 0.21
C ASN A 104 -3.93 6.46 -0.50
N LEU A 105 -4.28 5.66 -1.51
CA LEU A 105 -3.32 4.94 -2.35
C LEU A 105 -2.41 5.91 -3.14
N GLU A 106 -2.95 7.02 -3.66
CA GLU A 106 -2.16 8.03 -4.38
C GLU A 106 -1.12 8.69 -3.47
N ILE A 107 -1.46 8.94 -2.20
CA ILE A 107 -0.54 9.46 -1.19
C ILE A 107 0.50 8.41 -0.81
N LEU A 108 0.08 7.17 -0.53
CA LEU A 108 1.00 6.08 -0.22
C LEU A 108 2.02 5.83 -1.34
N ARG A 109 1.65 6.04 -2.61
CA ARG A 109 2.58 5.89 -3.75
C ARG A 109 3.76 6.84 -3.66
N GLN A 110 3.56 8.03 -3.11
CA GLN A 110 4.63 9.02 -2.91
C GLN A 110 5.53 8.66 -1.73
N CYS A 111 5.06 7.81 -0.83
CA CYS A 111 5.78 7.39 0.36
C CYS A 111 6.63 6.13 0.17
N LEU A 112 6.37 5.38 -0.89
CA LEU A 112 7.11 4.16 -1.22
C LEU A 112 8.35 4.47 -2.06
N PRO A 113 9.49 3.82 -1.76
CA PRO A 113 10.70 3.96 -2.58
C PRO A 113 10.47 3.47 -4.01
N GLU A 114 11.29 3.94 -4.95
CA GLU A 114 11.25 3.43 -6.32
C GLU A 114 11.54 1.92 -6.36
N PRO A 115 10.91 1.16 -7.27
CA PRO A 115 11.14 -0.27 -7.38
C PRO A 115 12.60 -0.52 -7.77
N THR A 116 13.22 -1.54 -7.17
CA THR A 116 14.50 -2.02 -7.66
C THR A 116 14.28 -2.80 -8.97
N PRO A 117 15.18 -2.70 -9.95
CA PRO A 117 14.99 -3.29 -11.29
C PRO A 117 14.97 -4.83 -11.32
N LEU A 118 15.23 -5.50 -10.19
CA LEU A 118 15.15 -6.95 -10.03
C LEU A 118 13.70 -7.38 -9.74
N LEU A 119 12.79 -7.12 -10.68
CA LEU A 119 11.41 -7.59 -10.58
C LEU A 119 11.33 -9.04 -11.07
N MET A 120 11.34 -10.00 -10.14
CA MET A 120 10.97 -11.39 -10.44
C MET A 120 9.46 -11.55 -10.25
N GLY A 121 8.69 -11.32 -11.32
CA GLY A 121 7.23 -11.42 -11.31
C GLY A 121 6.55 -10.13 -11.72
N GLY A 122 5.31 -10.24 -12.23
CA GLY A 122 4.46 -9.08 -12.52
C GLY A 122 3.78 -8.53 -11.26
N PRO A 123 3.17 -7.34 -11.32
CA PRO A 123 2.32 -6.85 -10.25
C PRO A 123 1.09 -7.74 -10.06
N ILE A 124 0.42 -7.60 -8.92
CA ILE A 124 -0.85 -8.26 -8.65
C ILE A 124 -1.88 -7.94 -9.74
N PHE A 125 -2.55 -8.97 -10.24
CA PHE A 125 -3.69 -8.79 -11.14
C PHE A 125 -4.95 -8.49 -10.31
N ILE A 126 -5.75 -7.52 -10.71
CA ILE A 126 -7.04 -7.21 -10.10
C ILE A 126 -8.09 -7.34 -11.19
N THR A 127 -9.15 -8.09 -10.91
CA THR A 127 -10.25 -8.31 -11.85
C THR A 127 -10.97 -7.00 -12.12
N GLU A 128 -11.09 -6.63 -13.40
CA GLU A 128 -11.83 -5.44 -13.81
C GLU A 128 -13.29 -5.53 -13.35
N ASP A 129 -13.85 -4.41 -12.91
CA ASP A 129 -15.22 -4.27 -12.45
C ASP A 129 -15.66 -5.24 -11.32
N ASP A 130 -14.70 -5.79 -10.58
CA ASP A 130 -14.95 -6.58 -9.36
C ASP A 130 -14.46 -5.83 -8.10
N PRO A 131 -15.35 -5.05 -7.45
CA PRO A 131 -15.03 -4.35 -6.21
C PRO A 131 -14.66 -5.30 -5.06
N ASN A 132 -15.13 -6.55 -5.09
CA ASN A 132 -14.82 -7.52 -4.03
C ASN A 132 -13.40 -8.06 -4.21
N ASP A 133 -12.99 -8.40 -5.43
CA ASP A 133 -11.61 -8.80 -5.72
C ASP A 133 -10.62 -7.68 -5.37
N PHE A 134 -10.93 -6.45 -5.79
CA PHE A 134 -10.15 -5.26 -5.44
C PHE A 134 -9.97 -5.12 -3.92
N ARG A 135 -11.08 -5.14 -3.15
CA ARG A 135 -11.03 -4.94 -1.70
C ARG A 135 -10.35 -6.11 -0.99
N LYS A 136 -10.57 -7.33 -1.46
CA LYS A 136 -9.96 -8.55 -0.92
C LYS A 136 -8.44 -8.46 -1.04
N LYS A 137 -7.93 -8.22 -2.24
CA LYS A 137 -6.49 -8.10 -2.50
C LYS A 137 -5.89 -6.88 -1.81
N LEU A 138 -6.60 -5.76 -1.75
CA LEU A 138 -6.11 -4.56 -1.07
C LEU A 138 -6.00 -4.79 0.44
N LYS A 139 -6.98 -5.46 1.06
CA LYS A 139 -6.92 -5.82 2.49
C LYS A 139 -5.80 -6.81 2.80
N SER A 140 -5.43 -7.67 1.84
CA SER A 140 -4.20 -8.46 1.99
C SER A 140 -2.96 -7.59 1.92
N PHE A 141 -2.89 -6.69 0.94
CA PHE A 141 -1.72 -5.84 0.66
C PHE A 141 -1.38 -4.85 1.78
N ILE A 142 -2.40 -4.31 2.45
CA ILE A 142 -2.21 -3.42 3.59
C ILE A 142 -1.90 -4.22 4.83
#